data_AF-A0A225VXB0-F1
#
_entry.id   AF-A0A225VXB0-F1
#
_cell.length_a   1.000
_cell.length_b   1.000
_cell.length_c   1.000
_cell.angle_alpha   90.00
_cell.angle_beta   90.00
_cell.angle_gamma   90.00
#
_symmetry.space_group_name_H-M   'P 1'
#
loop_
_entity.id
_entity.type
_entity.pdbx_description
1 polymer ?
#
loop_
_entity_poly.entity_id
_entity_poly.type
_entity_poly.pdbx_seq_one_letter_code
_entity_poly.pdbx_strand_id
1 'polypeptide(L)'
;MSTDTKAPPPEINMKDPKARAELYMDSHGIRELFEGLGTLLLYHRPANPREFLAQHLDEMRKAKQEQNHVPFFDEQDLKAMFAAFDIKEQGYITSVQYDQALLNLGIEKPTLRLPESVSAINQALFIRSVTQEIKNASASFM
;
A
#
# COMPACT_ATOMS: atom_id res chain seq x y z
N MET A 1 4.82 10.52 -36.28
CA MET A 1 4.83 11.22 -34.97
C MET A 1 3.40 11.61 -34.66
N SER A 2 2.66 10.74 -33.96
CA SER A 2 1.29 11.02 -33.55
C SER A 2 1.32 11.48 -32.10
N THR A 3 1.07 12.77 -31.88
CA THR A 3 0.84 13.34 -30.56
C THR A 3 -0.59 13.00 -30.17
N ASP A 4 -0.75 11.98 -29.33
CA ASP A 4 -2.01 11.63 -28.70
C ASP A 4 -2.28 12.66 -27.59
N THR A 5 -2.96 13.75 -27.96
CA THR A 5 -3.44 14.75 -27.00
C THR A 5 -4.59 14.14 -26.23
N LYS A 6 -4.27 13.52 -25.09
CA LYS A 6 -5.25 13.03 -24.11
C LYS A 6 -6.15 14.21 -23.71
N ALA A 7 -7.43 14.11 -24.03
CA ALA A 7 -8.44 15.08 -23.64
C ALA A 7 -8.36 15.37 -22.13
N PRO A 8 -8.60 16.62 -21.68
CA PRO A 8 -8.64 16.94 -20.26
C PRO A 8 -9.70 16.04 -19.58
N PRO A 9 -9.43 15.54 -18.36
CA PRO A 9 -10.41 14.74 -17.64
C PRO A 9 -11.72 15.52 -17.51
N PRO A 10 -12.89 14.86 -17.69
CA PRO A 10 -14.17 15.54 -17.62
C PRO A 10 -14.31 16.24 -16.27
N GLU A 11 -14.74 17.50 -16.28
CA GLU A 11 -15.03 18.24 -15.05
C GLU A 11 -16.04 17.42 -14.22
N ILE A 12 -15.63 17.02 -13.02
CA ILE A 12 -16.50 16.26 -12.12
C ILE A 12 -17.72 17.13 -11.80
N ASN A 13 -18.88 16.73 -12.29
CA ASN A 13 -20.13 17.42 -11.98
C ASN A 13 -20.50 17.18 -10.51
N MET A 14 -20.04 18.06 -9.63
CA MET A 14 -20.29 17.99 -8.18
C MET A 14 -21.77 18.12 -7.80
N LYS A 15 -22.69 18.38 -8.73
CA LYS A 15 -24.14 18.35 -8.48
C LYS A 15 -24.75 16.96 -8.68
N ASP A 16 -24.07 16.05 -9.37
CA ASP A 16 -24.51 14.66 -9.53
C ASP A 16 -24.24 13.85 -8.25
N PRO A 17 -25.28 13.25 -7.61
CA PRO A 17 -25.10 12.38 -6.45
C PRO A 17 -24.14 11.21 -6.69
N LYS A 18 -24.11 10.63 -7.91
CA LYS A 18 -23.23 9.51 -8.22
C LYS A 18 -21.78 9.96 -8.26
N ALA A 19 -21.47 11.02 -8.99
CA ALA A 19 -20.11 11.58 -9.06
C ALA A 19 -19.55 11.95 -7.67
N ARG A 20 -20.40 12.47 -6.78
CA ARG A 20 -20.03 12.76 -5.39
C ARG A 20 -19.72 11.49 -4.59
N ALA A 21 -20.52 10.44 -4.75
CA ALA A 21 -20.31 9.17 -4.07
C ALA A 21 -19.01 8.51 -4.54
N GLU A 22 -18.75 8.50 -5.85
CA GLU A 22 -17.51 7.97 -6.43
C GLU A 22 -16.29 8.72 -5.89
N LEU A 23 -16.31 10.06 -5.93
CA LEU A 23 -15.22 10.87 -5.36
C LEU A 23 -15.01 10.60 -3.87
N TYR A 24 -16.09 10.44 -3.09
CA TYR A 24 -15.98 10.13 -1.68
C TYR A 24 -15.35 8.75 -1.44
N MET A 25 -15.77 7.74 -2.22
CA MET A 25 -15.22 6.39 -2.14
C MET A 25 -13.73 6.37 -2.45
N ASP A 26 -13.32 7.05 -3.52
CA ASP A 26 -11.93 7.07 -3.97
C ASP A 26 -11.04 7.90 -3.00
N SER A 27 -11.52 9.06 -2.54
CA SER A 27 -10.77 9.92 -1.60
C SER A 27 -10.57 9.31 -0.21
N HIS A 28 -11.44 8.38 0.19
CA HIS A 28 -11.38 7.75 1.51
C HIS A 28 -10.94 6.28 1.45
N GLY A 29 -10.48 5.78 0.30
CA GLY A 29 -10.02 4.40 0.14
C GLY A 29 -11.08 3.34 0.46
N ILE A 30 -12.37 3.67 0.27
CA ILE A 30 -13.48 2.78 0.67
C ILE A 30 -13.49 1.53 -0.19
N ARG A 31 -13.07 1.63 -1.46
CA ARG A 31 -13.06 0.50 -2.40
C ARG A 31 -12.02 -0.54 -1.97
N GLU A 32 -10.82 -0.08 -1.69
CA GLU A 32 -9.67 -0.85 -1.21
C GLU A 32 -9.98 -1.48 0.15
N LEU A 33 -10.63 -0.74 1.05
CA LEU A 33 -11.10 -1.28 2.32
C LEU A 33 -12.05 -2.46 2.10
N PHE A 34 -13.06 -2.31 1.24
CA PHE A 34 -14.01 -3.40 0.95
C PHE A 34 -13.35 -4.61 0.28
N GLU A 35 -12.39 -4.39 -0.63
CA GLU A 35 -11.60 -5.46 -1.25
C GLU A 35 -10.77 -6.24 -0.22
N GLY A 36 -10.14 -5.55 0.72
CA GLY A 36 -9.41 -6.14 1.83
C GLY A 36 -10.31 -6.98 2.74
N LEU A 37 -11.45 -6.42 3.17
CA LEU A 37 -12.43 -7.15 3.99
C LEU A 37 -12.97 -8.40 3.26
N GLY A 38 -13.20 -8.30 1.95
CA GLY A 38 -13.61 -9.43 1.11
C GLY A 38 -12.56 -10.54 1.06
N THR A 39 -11.29 -10.16 0.89
CA THR A 39 -10.15 -11.10 0.91
C THR A 39 -10.06 -11.84 2.24
N LEU A 40 -10.19 -11.12 3.36
CA LEU A 40 -10.15 -11.72 4.70
C LEU A 40 -11.26 -12.76 4.90
N LEU A 41 -12.49 -12.47 4.44
CA LEU A 41 -13.59 -13.42 4.52
C LEU A 41 -13.34 -14.69 3.68
N LEU A 42 -12.82 -14.54 2.46
CA LEU A 42 -12.53 -15.66 1.57
C LEU A 42 -11.43 -16.58 2.13
N TYR A 43 -10.41 -15.97 2.75
CA TYR A 43 -9.27 -16.67 3.33
C TYR A 43 -9.63 -17.37 4.65
N HIS A 44 -10.15 -16.63 5.63
CA HIS A 44 -10.40 -17.17 6.97
C HIS A 44 -11.69 -17.97 7.10
N ARG A 45 -12.69 -17.70 6.24
CA ARG A 45 -14.01 -18.35 6.27
C ARG A 45 -14.61 -18.48 7.69
N PRO A 46 -14.69 -17.37 8.44
CA PRO A 46 -15.13 -17.41 9.84
C PRO A 46 -16.58 -17.87 9.96
N ALA A 47 -16.91 -18.55 11.07
CA ALA A 47 -18.27 -18.98 11.36
C ALA A 47 -19.25 -17.80 11.54
N ASN A 48 -18.75 -16.65 12.01
CA ASN A 48 -19.52 -15.41 12.15
C ASN A 48 -18.84 -14.25 11.39
N PRO A 49 -19.12 -14.07 10.09
CA PRO A 49 -18.48 -13.06 9.24
C PRO A 49 -18.65 -11.63 9.76
N ARG A 50 -19.82 -11.29 10.29
CA ARG A 50 -20.12 -9.94 10.76
C ARG A 50 -19.28 -9.57 11.98
N GLU A 51 -19.20 -10.48 12.95
CA GLU A 51 -18.41 -10.28 14.16
C GLU A 51 -16.92 -10.21 13.85
N PHE A 52 -16.42 -11.11 12.99
CA PHE A 52 -15.03 -11.11 12.54
C PHE A 52 -14.63 -9.78 11.88
N LEU A 53 -15.43 -9.28 10.94
CA LEU A 53 -15.14 -8.00 10.29
C LEU A 53 -15.27 -6.80 11.25
N ALA A 54 -16.23 -6.84 12.18
CA ALA A 54 -16.39 -5.77 13.18
C ALA A 54 -15.17 -5.67 14.10
N GLN A 55 -14.62 -6.81 14.53
CA GLN A 55 -13.39 -6.87 15.33
C GLN A 55 -12.20 -6.33 14.54
N HIS A 56 -12.02 -6.77 13.30
CA HIS A 56 -10.93 -6.30 12.45
C HIS A 56 -10.98 -4.78 12.22
N LEU A 57 -12.16 -4.23 11.92
CA LEU A 57 -12.35 -2.79 11.76
C LEU A 57 -12.10 -2.02 13.08
N ASP A 58 -12.44 -2.61 14.23
CA ASP A 58 -12.17 -2.00 15.54
C ASP A 58 -10.66 -1.92 15.83
N GLU A 59 -9.90 -2.98 15.50
CA GLU A 59 -8.45 -3.02 15.57
C GLU A 59 -7.81 -1.96 14.66
N MET A 60 -8.24 -1.89 13.39
CA MET A 60 -7.78 -0.86 12.44
C MET A 60 -8.04 0.56 12.97
N ARG A 61 -9.22 0.78 13.56
CA ARG A 61 -9.60 2.08 14.12
C ARG A 61 -8.73 2.46 15.31
N LYS A 62 -8.51 1.55 16.26
CA LYS A 62 -7.64 1.79 17.44
C LYS A 62 -6.21 2.10 17.00
N ALA A 63 -5.69 1.31 16.06
CA ALA A 63 -4.37 1.52 15.51
C ALA A 63 -4.22 2.89 14.83
N LYS A 64 -5.23 3.32 14.06
CA LYS A 64 -5.29 4.68 13.50
C LYS A 64 -5.27 5.77 14.58
N GLN A 65 -5.99 5.58 15.69
CA GLN A 65 -6.03 6.54 16.81
C GLN A 65 -4.71 6.62 17.57
N GLU A 66 -4.01 5.51 17.70
CA GLU A 66 -2.72 5.43 18.40
C GLU A 66 -1.54 5.94 17.54
N GLN A 67 -1.77 6.35 16.29
CA GLN A 67 -0.73 6.50 15.24
C GLN A 67 0.14 5.25 15.07
N ASN A 68 -0.27 4.13 15.66
CA ASN A 68 0.27 2.82 15.42
C ASN A 68 -0.26 2.40 14.07
N HIS A 69 0.43 2.82 13.01
CA HIS A 69 0.16 2.32 11.69
C HIS A 69 0.27 0.79 11.75
N VAL A 70 -0.83 0.03 11.65
CA VAL A 70 -0.72 -1.41 11.37
C VAL A 70 -0.35 -1.47 9.90
N PRO A 71 0.91 -1.76 9.56
CA PRO A 71 1.22 -1.95 8.17
C PRO A 71 0.48 -3.22 7.73
N PHE A 72 -0.12 -3.21 6.53
CA PHE A 72 -0.69 -4.42 5.93
C PHE A 72 0.34 -5.56 5.85
N PHE A 73 1.63 -5.18 5.84
CA PHE A 73 2.79 -6.06 5.86
C PHE A 73 3.50 -5.95 7.22
N ASP A 74 3.65 -7.05 7.93
CA ASP A 74 4.49 -7.07 9.12
C ASP A 74 5.99 -7.18 8.76
N GLU A 75 6.86 -7.16 9.77
CA GLU A 75 8.30 -7.27 9.53
C GLU A 75 8.70 -8.61 8.86
N GLN A 76 7.96 -9.70 9.12
CA GLN A 76 8.20 -11.00 8.50
C GLN A 76 7.80 -11.01 7.03
N ASP A 77 6.70 -10.36 6.68
CA ASP A 77 6.29 -10.17 5.29
C ASP A 77 7.35 -9.41 4.49
N LEU A 78 7.91 -8.34 5.09
CA LEU A 78 8.99 -7.57 4.47
C LEU A 78 10.29 -8.37 4.34
N LYS A 79 10.61 -9.23 5.32
CA LYS A 79 11.75 -10.16 5.24
C LYS A 79 11.56 -11.18 4.12
N ALA A 80 10.37 -11.74 3.99
CA ALA A 80 10.02 -12.68 2.93
C ALA A 80 10.11 -12.02 1.55
N MET A 81 9.61 -10.80 1.41
CA MET A 81 9.74 -10.01 0.18
C MET A 81 11.21 -9.77 -0.17
N PHE A 82 12.05 -9.35 0.80
CA PHE A 82 13.48 -9.16 0.55
C PHE A 82 14.14 -10.45 0.04
N ALA A 83 13.85 -11.58 0.68
CA ALA A 83 14.38 -12.88 0.26
C ALA A 83 13.95 -13.27 -1.17
N ALA A 84 12.74 -12.88 -1.59
CA ALA A 84 12.28 -13.11 -2.97
C ALA A 84 13.08 -12.32 -4.02
N PHE A 85 13.69 -11.20 -3.65
CA PHE A 85 14.56 -10.41 -4.54
C PHE A 85 16.05 -10.77 -4.40
N ASP A 86 16.49 -11.19 -3.22
CA ASP A 86 17.85 -11.69 -2.95
C ASP A 86 17.99 -13.19 -3.28
N ILE A 87 17.63 -13.57 -4.51
CA ILE A 87 17.62 -14.97 -4.99
C ILE A 87 19.00 -15.64 -4.85
N LYS A 88 20.08 -14.85 -4.87
CA LYS A 88 21.46 -15.33 -4.76
C LYS A 88 21.94 -15.45 -3.31
N GLU A 89 21.11 -15.10 -2.33
CA GLU A 89 21.45 -15.08 -0.90
C GLU A 89 22.73 -14.28 -0.60
N GLN A 90 22.95 -13.19 -1.34
CA GLN A 90 24.15 -12.36 -1.22
C GLN A 90 24.03 -11.31 -0.10
N GLY A 91 22.85 -11.19 0.51
CA GLY A 91 22.55 -10.27 1.62
C GLY A 91 22.19 -8.85 1.19
N TYR A 92 22.07 -8.61 -0.13
CA TYR A 92 21.71 -7.31 -0.68
C TYR A 92 20.98 -7.41 -2.02
N ILE A 93 20.16 -6.41 -2.30
CA ILE A 93 19.50 -6.21 -3.59
C ILE A 93 20.01 -4.91 -4.24
N THR A 94 19.87 -4.80 -5.55
CA THR A 94 20.20 -3.59 -6.31
C THR A 94 19.10 -2.53 -6.20
N SER A 95 19.39 -1.27 -6.52
CA SER A 95 18.37 -0.21 -6.57
C SER A 95 17.21 -0.55 -7.51
N VAL A 96 17.48 -1.19 -8.65
CA VAL A 96 16.44 -1.60 -9.61
C VAL A 96 15.50 -2.65 -8.99
N GLN A 97 16.05 -3.61 -8.24
CA GLN A 97 15.25 -4.61 -7.54
C GLN A 97 14.44 -3.99 -6.38
N TYR A 98 15.01 -3.00 -5.69
CA TYR A 98 14.29 -2.25 -4.66
C TYR A 98 13.10 -1.50 -5.25
N ASP A 99 13.28 -0.77 -6.37
CA ASP A 99 12.20 -0.06 -7.03
C ASP A 99 11.10 -1.03 -7.48
N GLN A 100 11.48 -2.21 -8.00
CA GLN A 100 10.52 -3.26 -8.37
C GLN A 100 9.78 -3.84 -7.15
N ALA A 101 10.45 -3.99 -6.02
CA ALA A 101 9.83 -4.44 -4.78
C ALA A 101 8.79 -3.44 -4.27
N LEU A 102 9.06 -2.14 -4.36
CA LEU A 102 8.09 -1.09 -4.04
C LEU A 102 6.85 -1.18 -4.94
N LEU A 103 7.03 -1.38 -6.25
CA LEU A 103 5.92 -1.58 -7.18
C LEU A 103 5.08 -2.82 -6.82
N ASN A 104 5.72 -3.94 -6.47
CA ASN A 104 5.02 -5.15 -6.03
C ASN A 104 4.22 -4.96 -4.73
N LEU A 105 4.62 -3.99 -3.90
CA LEU A 105 3.92 -3.57 -2.68
C LEU A 105 2.85 -2.50 -2.94
N GLY A 106 2.60 -2.13 -4.20
CA GLY A 106 1.63 -1.10 -4.60
C GLY A 106 2.12 0.33 -4.41
N ILE A 107 3.41 0.55 -4.15
CA ILE A 107 4.01 1.86 -3.94
C ILE A 107 4.53 2.39 -5.30
N GLU A 108 3.65 2.99 -6.09
CA GLU A 108 3.99 3.50 -7.44
C GLU A 108 4.81 4.79 -7.41
N LYS A 109 4.62 5.61 -6.38
CA LYS A 109 5.24 6.94 -6.25
C LYS A 109 5.96 7.06 -4.92
N PRO A 110 7.13 6.43 -4.76
CA PRO A 110 7.93 6.59 -3.55
C PRO A 110 8.39 8.05 -3.40
N THR A 111 8.03 8.60 -2.26
CA THR A 111 8.48 9.84 -1.63
C THR A 111 9.91 9.73 -1.09
N LEU A 112 10.30 8.56 -0.57
CA LEU A 112 11.64 8.33 -0.02
C LEU A 112 12.57 7.79 -1.12
N ARG A 113 13.46 8.66 -1.58
CA ARG A 113 14.51 8.32 -2.55
C ARG A 113 15.79 7.95 -1.81
N LEU A 114 16.28 6.74 -2.07
CA LEU A 114 17.63 6.36 -1.64
C LEU A 114 18.66 7.17 -2.45
N PRO A 115 19.80 7.55 -1.85
CA PRO A 115 20.86 8.24 -2.58
C PRO A 115 21.35 7.41 -3.77
N GLU A 116 21.66 8.05 -4.90
CA GLU A 116 22.17 7.37 -6.11
C GLU A 116 23.48 6.61 -5.88
N SER A 117 24.22 6.96 -4.82
CA SER A 117 25.45 6.27 -4.41
C SER A 117 25.20 4.90 -3.76
N VAL A 118 23.95 4.56 -3.41
CA VAL A 118 23.61 3.26 -2.82
C VAL A 118 23.41 2.23 -3.94
N SER A 119 24.46 1.44 -4.19
CA SER A 119 24.43 0.35 -5.18
C SER A 119 23.92 -0.98 -4.61
N ALA A 120 23.98 -1.14 -3.28
CA ALA A 120 23.59 -2.35 -2.57
C ALA A 120 22.70 -2.01 -1.36
N ILE A 121 21.51 -2.58 -1.33
CA ILE A 121 20.48 -2.38 -0.31
C ILE A 121 20.36 -3.68 0.48
N ASN A 122 20.81 -3.68 1.72
CA ASN A 122 20.67 -4.83 2.61
C ASN A 122 19.27 -4.92 3.21
N GLN A 123 18.96 -6.05 3.85
CA GLN A 123 17.63 -6.30 4.44
C GLN A 123 17.22 -5.23 5.46
N ALA A 124 18.13 -4.76 6.30
CA ALA A 124 17.83 -3.74 7.30
C ALA A 124 17.43 -2.40 6.66
N LEU A 125 18.17 -1.97 5.64
CA LEU A 125 17.87 -0.75 4.90
C LEU A 125 16.57 -0.88 4.11
N PHE A 126 16.33 -2.06 3.51
CA PHE A 126 15.07 -2.37 2.83
C PHE A 126 13.87 -2.22 3.77
N ILE A 127 13.84 -2.97 4.88
CA ILE A 127 12.73 -2.97 5.83
C ILE A 127 12.47 -1.57 6.36
N ARG A 128 13.52 -0.85 6.76
CA ARG A 128 13.40 0.52 7.26
C ARG A 128 12.78 1.45 6.23
N SER A 129 13.27 1.41 4.98
CA SER A 129 12.83 2.33 3.93
C SER A 129 11.39 2.04 3.52
N VAL A 130 11.05 0.76 3.31
CA VAL A 130 9.70 0.32 2.95
C VAL A 130 8.70 0.62 4.06
N THR A 131 9.05 0.36 5.32
CA THR A 131 8.18 0.68 6.47
C THR A 131 7.89 2.17 6.55
N GLN A 132 8.90 3.02 6.33
CA GLN A 132 8.69 4.46 6.28
C GLN A 132 7.78 4.86 5.12
N GLU A 133 7.88 4.13 4.01
CA GLU A 133 7.10 4.44 2.81
C GLU A 133 5.64 4.05 2.91
N ILE A 134 5.35 2.92 3.55
CA ILE A 134 3.99 2.53 3.91
C ILE A 134 3.38 3.58 4.87
N LYS A 135 4.17 4.10 5.82
CA LYS A 135 3.73 5.19 6.72
C LYS A 135 3.46 6.50 5.97
N ASN A 136 4.28 6.85 4.98
CA ASN A 136 4.09 8.07 4.19
C ASN A 136 2.88 7.95 3.26
N ALA A 137 2.73 6.82 2.57
CA ALA A 137 1.62 6.55 1.67
C ALA A 137 0.28 6.60 2.41
N SER A 138 0.21 5.96 3.59
CA SER A 138 -0.99 5.98 4.42
C SER A 138 -1.32 7.32 5.06
N ALA A 139 -0.30 8.13 5.41
CA ALA A 139 -0.52 9.50 5.85
C ALA A 139 -1.10 10.38 4.73
N SER A 140 -0.82 10.07 3.47
CA SER A 140 -1.38 10.79 2.32
C SER A 140 -2.88 10.50 2.06
N PHE A 141 -3.46 9.49 2.73
CA PHE A 141 -4.90 9.20 2.70
C PHE A 141 -5.68 9.84 3.87
N MET A 142 -5.02 10.69 4.68
CA MET A 142 -5.65 11.51 5.73
C MET A 142 -5.84 12.95 5.27
#